data_AF-A0A538LTX0-F1
#
_entry.id   AF-A0A538LTX0-F1
#
_cell.length_a   1.000
_cell.length_b   1.000
_cell.length_c   1.000
_cell.angle_alpha   90.00
_cell.angle_beta   90.00
_cell.angle_gamma   90.00
#
_symmetry.space_group_name_H-M   'P 1'
#
loop_
_entity.id
_entity.type
_entity.pdbx_description
1 polymer ?
#
loop_
_entity_poly.entity_id
_entity_poly.type
_entity_poly.pdbx_seq_one_letter_code
_entity_poly.pdbx_strand_id
1 'polypeptide(L)'
;ERYGDRVEFYALTVAEFVFLADRAGISYAEAAERLRDTGVYWITGGGSEILTEDFRARHAKWKYTVTDYFDAQRAIVESGLQTTATMVIGFDETLDERLEHLQRTRDFQDEVGGLFSFLCWTYKPYGTAFGGREISPREYWRWIALSRIFLDNVRHIRTSVLTQNEEAFRALDYGADDFDLPIEDEVTQKAGARIDLDLEALLAVPRRLGYDVEYRRAERPAALTPR
;
A
#
# COMPACT_ATOMS: atom_id res chain seq x y z
N GLU A 1 21.85 0.11 -17.09
CA GLU A 1 20.48 -0.11 -17.58
C GLU A 1 19.49 0.21 -16.46
N ARG A 2 18.64 1.23 -16.64
CA ARG A 2 17.61 1.63 -15.66
C ARG A 2 16.49 0.60 -15.56
N TYR A 3 16.16 -0.02 -16.69
CA TYR A 3 15.16 -1.08 -16.83
C TYR A 3 15.88 -2.39 -17.13
N GLY A 4 15.39 -3.50 -16.55
CA GLY A 4 15.89 -4.84 -16.84
C GLY A 4 15.36 -5.38 -18.18
N ASP A 5 15.63 -6.65 -18.43
CA ASP A 5 15.17 -7.42 -19.60
C ASP A 5 13.79 -8.08 -19.41
N ARG A 6 13.12 -7.79 -18.29
CA ARG A 6 11.87 -8.44 -17.87
C ARG A 6 10.79 -7.44 -17.49
N VAL A 7 9.54 -7.86 -17.67
CA VAL A 7 8.35 -7.17 -17.18
C VAL A 7 7.74 -8.03 -16.08
N GLU A 8 7.61 -7.47 -14.88
CA GLU A 8 7.01 -8.15 -13.73
C GLU A 8 5.59 -7.61 -13.52
N PHE A 9 4.64 -8.51 -13.24
CA PHE A 9 3.26 -8.13 -12.99
C PHE A 9 3.02 -7.90 -11.49
N TYR A 10 2.93 -6.62 -11.13
CA TYR A 10 2.33 -6.18 -9.88
C TYR A 10 0.87 -5.83 -10.19
N ALA A 11 -0.03 -6.77 -9.94
CA ALA A 11 -1.39 -6.69 -10.44
C ALA A 11 -2.37 -6.77 -9.29
N LEU A 12 -3.42 -5.95 -9.39
CA LEU A 12 -4.52 -5.89 -8.45
C LEU A 12 -4.13 -5.30 -7.09
N THR A 13 -5.16 -4.79 -6.43
CA THR A 13 -5.24 -4.58 -5.00
C THR A 13 -5.88 -5.79 -4.33
N VAL A 14 -5.72 -5.96 -3.02
CA VAL A 14 -6.50 -6.94 -2.24
C VAL A 14 -8.01 -6.74 -2.48
N ALA A 15 -8.46 -5.51 -2.66
CA ALA A 15 -9.86 -5.23 -2.99
C ALA A 15 -10.34 -5.88 -4.29
N GLU A 16 -9.56 -5.75 -5.36
CA GLU A 16 -9.89 -6.34 -6.64
C GLU A 16 -9.72 -7.87 -6.61
N PHE A 17 -8.73 -8.37 -5.88
CA PHE A 17 -8.55 -9.80 -5.66
C PHE A 17 -9.77 -10.44 -4.97
N VAL A 18 -10.26 -9.85 -3.87
CA VAL A 18 -11.45 -10.33 -3.17
C VAL A 18 -12.67 -10.31 -4.09
N PHE A 19 -12.86 -9.22 -4.83
CA PHE A 19 -13.95 -9.10 -5.80
C PHE A 19 -13.88 -10.17 -6.90
N LEU A 20 -12.69 -10.45 -7.43
CA LEU A 20 -12.50 -11.44 -8.47
C LEU A 20 -12.76 -12.87 -7.97
N ALA A 21 -12.28 -13.21 -6.76
CA ALA A 21 -12.52 -14.51 -6.16
C ALA A 21 -14.01 -14.76 -5.92
N ASP A 22 -14.72 -13.77 -5.35
CA ASP A 22 -16.17 -13.81 -5.15
C ASP A 22 -16.90 -13.97 -6.49
N ARG A 23 -16.56 -13.16 -7.49
CA ARG A 23 -17.22 -13.19 -8.81
C ARG A 23 -17.01 -14.51 -9.55
N ALA A 24 -15.86 -15.15 -9.35
CA ALA A 24 -15.51 -16.45 -9.89
C ALA A 24 -16.10 -17.62 -9.08
N GLY A 25 -16.57 -17.37 -7.85
CA GLY A 25 -17.12 -18.40 -6.97
C GLY A 25 -16.07 -19.40 -6.48
N ILE A 26 -14.83 -18.94 -6.28
CA ILE A 26 -13.70 -19.77 -5.81
C ILE A 26 -13.14 -19.24 -4.50
N SER A 27 -12.42 -20.10 -3.77
CA SER A 27 -11.74 -19.69 -2.53
C SER A 27 -10.59 -18.72 -2.82
N TYR A 28 -10.19 -17.92 -1.82
CA TYR A 28 -9.01 -17.05 -1.93
C TYR A 28 -7.74 -17.86 -2.20
N ALA A 29 -7.57 -19.02 -1.57
CA ALA A 29 -6.43 -19.91 -1.83
C ALA A 29 -6.36 -20.31 -3.31
N GLU A 30 -7.47 -20.80 -3.87
CA GLU A 30 -7.54 -21.18 -5.28
C GLU A 30 -7.33 -19.98 -6.22
N ALA A 31 -7.88 -18.81 -5.90
CA ALA A 31 -7.67 -17.60 -6.68
C ALA A 31 -6.19 -17.17 -6.69
N ALA A 32 -5.52 -17.20 -5.54
CA ALA A 32 -4.10 -16.87 -5.41
C ALA A 32 -3.22 -17.85 -6.18
N GLU A 33 -3.49 -19.16 -6.07
CA GLU A 33 -2.79 -20.20 -6.83
C GLU A 33 -2.93 -19.99 -8.34
N ARG A 34 -4.15 -19.73 -8.83
CA ARG A 34 -4.39 -19.50 -10.25
C ARG A 34 -3.66 -18.25 -10.77
N LEU A 35 -3.67 -17.15 -10.01
CA LEU A 35 -2.96 -15.92 -10.39
C LEU A 35 -1.44 -16.12 -10.43
N ARG A 36 -0.92 -16.84 -9.44
CA ARG A 36 0.50 -17.22 -9.39
C ARG A 36 0.89 -18.05 -10.61
N ASP A 37 0.08 -19.05 -10.95
CA ASP A 37 0.35 -19.98 -12.05
C ASP A 37 0.24 -19.29 -13.44
N THR A 38 -0.48 -18.16 -13.53
CA THR A 38 -0.52 -17.31 -14.74
C THR A 38 0.59 -16.27 -14.80
N GLY A 39 1.43 -16.15 -13.77
CA GLY A 39 2.61 -15.28 -13.75
C GLY A 39 2.41 -13.94 -13.04
N VAL A 40 1.37 -13.79 -12.22
CA VAL A 40 1.32 -12.69 -11.23
C VAL A 40 2.29 -13.05 -10.09
N TYR A 41 3.06 -12.06 -9.63
CA TYR A 41 4.00 -12.26 -8.51
C TYR A 41 3.67 -11.45 -7.28
N TRP A 42 2.92 -10.37 -7.50
CA TRP A 42 2.58 -9.46 -6.44
C TRP A 42 1.13 -8.99 -6.56
N ILE A 43 0.45 -8.92 -5.42
CA ILE A 43 -0.84 -8.26 -5.24
C ILE A 43 -0.65 -7.16 -4.22
N THR A 44 -1.04 -5.93 -4.55
CA THR A 44 -0.78 -4.78 -3.67
C THR A 44 -1.75 -4.79 -2.49
N GLY A 45 -1.33 -4.31 -1.32
CA GLY A 45 -2.16 -4.20 -0.12
C GLY A 45 -3.36 -3.24 -0.22
N GLY A 46 -3.60 -2.63 -1.38
CA GLY A 46 -4.57 -1.55 -1.56
C GLY A 46 -6.02 -1.93 -1.21
N GLY A 47 -6.81 -0.89 -0.91
CA GLY A 47 -8.23 -0.97 -0.56
C GLY A 47 -8.53 -1.15 0.93
N SER A 48 -7.50 -1.24 1.76
CA SER A 48 -7.63 -1.33 3.21
C SER A 48 -8.34 -0.10 3.82
N GLU A 49 -8.00 1.09 3.32
CA GLU A 49 -8.34 2.39 3.91
C GLU A 49 -7.99 2.41 5.41
N ILE A 50 -9.01 2.29 6.26
CA ILE A 50 -8.91 2.00 7.69
C ILE A 50 -9.63 0.66 7.94
N LEU A 51 -8.93 -0.27 8.60
CA LEU A 51 -9.36 -1.65 8.80
C LEU A 51 -10.05 -1.81 10.15
N THR A 52 -11.08 -1.00 10.40
CA THR A 52 -12.01 -1.16 11.53
C THR A 52 -13.43 -1.31 10.99
N GLU A 53 -14.24 -2.16 11.63
CA GLU A 53 -15.59 -2.45 11.12
C GLU A 53 -16.48 -1.20 11.12
N ASP A 54 -16.37 -0.36 12.14
CA ASP A 54 -17.12 0.89 12.23
C ASP A 54 -16.75 1.87 11.10
N PHE A 55 -15.46 2.04 10.79
CA PHE A 55 -15.04 2.89 9.68
C PHE A 55 -15.55 2.35 8.35
N ARG A 56 -15.39 1.04 8.13
CA ARG A 56 -15.81 0.38 6.90
C ARG A 56 -17.32 0.42 6.70
N ALA A 57 -18.12 0.29 7.76
CA ALA A 57 -19.57 0.44 7.69
C ALA A 57 -19.99 1.85 7.22
N ARG A 58 -19.23 2.89 7.57
CA ARG A 58 -19.48 4.29 7.14
C ARG A 58 -18.99 4.59 5.73
N HIS A 59 -17.84 4.05 5.31
CA HIS A 59 -17.15 4.47 4.07
C HIS A 59 -17.13 3.43 2.95
N ALA A 60 -17.26 2.16 3.28
CA ALA A 60 -16.98 1.04 2.40
C ALA A 60 -17.99 -0.12 2.56
N LYS A 61 -19.24 0.19 2.93
CA LYS A 61 -20.28 -0.78 3.31
C LYS A 61 -20.48 -1.96 2.34
N TRP A 62 -20.26 -1.74 1.05
CA TRP A 62 -20.47 -2.73 -0.01
C TRP A 62 -19.18 -3.42 -0.46
N LYS A 63 -18.04 -3.03 0.11
CA LYS A 63 -16.78 -3.77 -0.03
C LYS A 63 -16.77 -4.92 0.99
N TYR A 64 -15.69 -5.68 0.97
CA TYR A 64 -15.36 -6.77 1.89
C TYR A 64 -15.25 -6.33 3.36
N THR A 65 -15.38 -7.27 4.30
CA THR A 65 -15.18 -7.06 5.75
C THR A 65 -13.70 -6.99 6.13
N VAL A 66 -13.34 -6.60 7.36
CA VAL A 66 -11.92 -6.64 7.75
C VAL A 66 -11.39 -8.06 7.77
N THR A 67 -12.21 -9.03 8.18
CA THR A 67 -11.86 -10.46 8.13
C THR A 67 -11.54 -10.91 6.72
N ASP A 68 -12.39 -10.58 5.74
CA ASP A 68 -12.16 -10.92 4.33
C ASP A 68 -10.82 -10.38 3.81
N TYR A 69 -10.45 -9.16 4.21
CA TYR A 69 -9.17 -8.54 3.82
C TYR A 69 -7.98 -9.36 4.31
N PHE A 70 -7.98 -9.75 5.58
CA PHE A 70 -6.88 -10.50 6.16
C PHE A 70 -6.87 -11.97 5.72
N ASP A 71 -8.02 -12.58 5.49
CA ASP A 71 -8.12 -13.93 4.91
C ASP A 71 -7.57 -13.94 3.47
N ALA A 72 -7.86 -12.90 2.69
CA ALA A 72 -7.29 -12.72 1.36
C ALA A 72 -5.77 -12.49 1.42
N GLN A 73 -5.28 -11.59 2.29
CA GLN A 73 -3.84 -11.39 2.50
C GLN A 73 -3.13 -12.69 2.87
N ARG A 74 -3.72 -13.50 3.76
CA ARG A 74 -3.18 -14.80 4.16
C ARG A 74 -3.05 -15.74 2.97
N ALA A 75 -4.12 -15.90 2.19
CA ALA A 75 -4.11 -16.75 1.01
C ALA A 75 -3.05 -16.31 -0.02
N ILE A 76 -2.86 -15.00 -0.19
CA ILE A 76 -1.83 -14.43 -1.06
C ILE A 76 -0.44 -14.85 -0.55
N VAL A 77 -0.12 -14.61 0.73
CA VAL A 77 1.18 -14.95 1.32
C VAL A 77 1.44 -16.46 1.28
N GLU A 78 0.46 -17.29 1.67
CA GLU A 78 0.58 -18.75 1.71
C GLU A 78 0.75 -19.37 0.31
N SER A 79 0.22 -18.73 -0.73
CA SER A 79 0.44 -19.15 -2.12
C SER A 79 1.88 -18.90 -2.61
N GLY A 80 2.68 -18.13 -1.86
CA GLY A 80 4.02 -17.69 -2.24
C GLY A 80 4.07 -16.40 -3.05
N LEU A 81 2.91 -15.75 -3.27
CA LEU A 81 2.84 -14.40 -3.81
C LEU A 81 3.31 -13.38 -2.77
N GLN A 82 3.79 -12.23 -3.24
CA GLN A 82 4.16 -11.12 -2.36
C GLN A 82 3.05 -10.09 -2.27
N THR A 83 3.03 -9.39 -1.13
CA THR A 83 2.02 -8.39 -0.82
C THR A 83 2.58 -7.32 0.11
N THR A 84 1.80 -6.26 0.27
CA THR A 84 2.08 -5.14 1.16
C THR A 84 0.88 -4.87 2.04
N ALA A 85 1.04 -4.02 3.05
CA ALA A 85 -0.09 -3.42 3.76
C ALA A 85 -0.17 -1.93 3.43
N THR A 86 -1.39 -1.39 3.41
CA THR A 86 -1.61 0.03 3.20
C THR A 86 -2.51 0.60 4.29
N MET A 87 -2.41 1.90 4.55
CA MET A 87 -3.36 2.65 5.39
C MET A 87 -3.58 4.02 4.78
N VAL A 88 -4.82 4.47 4.69
CA VAL A 88 -5.14 5.81 4.18
C VAL A 88 -5.70 6.65 5.33
N ILE A 89 -5.04 7.77 5.64
CA ILE A 89 -5.41 8.65 6.75
C ILE A 89 -5.89 10.02 6.27
N GLY A 90 -6.76 10.65 7.05
CA GLY A 90 -7.28 11.99 6.81
C GLY A 90 -8.72 12.05 6.33
N PHE A 91 -9.50 10.97 6.48
CA PHE A 91 -10.95 11.00 6.35
C PHE A 91 -11.59 11.60 7.62
N ASP A 92 -12.64 10.95 8.14
CA ASP A 92 -13.27 11.23 9.43
C ASP A 92 -12.80 10.27 10.54
N GLU A 93 -11.81 9.41 10.27
CA GLU A 93 -11.40 8.37 11.20
C GLU A 93 -10.83 8.96 12.49
N THR A 94 -11.10 8.26 13.59
CA THR A 94 -10.57 8.59 14.90
C THR A 94 -9.11 8.13 15.03
N LEU A 95 -8.42 8.67 16.04
CA LEU A 95 -7.07 8.19 16.38
C LEU A 95 -7.09 6.72 16.80
N ASP A 96 -8.12 6.29 17.51
CA ASP A 96 -8.28 4.90 17.93
C ASP A 96 -8.45 3.97 16.73
N GLU A 97 -9.22 4.37 15.71
CA GLU A 97 -9.36 3.60 14.46
C GLU A 97 -8.03 3.48 13.69
N ARG A 98 -7.19 4.54 13.67
CA ARG A 98 -5.84 4.47 13.08
C ARG A 98 -4.92 3.52 13.86
N LEU A 99 -4.94 3.59 15.20
CA LEU A 99 -4.12 2.72 16.04
C LEU A 99 -4.57 1.26 15.96
N GLU A 100 -5.87 1.01 15.90
CA GLU A 100 -6.43 -0.32 15.71
C GLU A 100 -6.04 -0.91 14.34
N HIS A 101 -6.05 -0.11 13.27
CA HIS A 101 -5.51 -0.54 11.97
C HIS A 101 -4.06 -1.00 12.08
N LEU A 102 -3.20 -0.21 12.74
CA LEU A 102 -1.78 -0.56 12.91
C LEU A 102 -1.62 -1.83 13.76
N GLN A 103 -2.41 -1.98 14.83
CA GLN A 103 -2.40 -3.19 15.65
C GLN A 103 -2.78 -4.43 14.84
N ARG A 104 -3.88 -4.39 14.08
CA ARG A 104 -4.32 -5.51 13.24
C ARG A 104 -3.28 -5.87 12.16
N THR A 105 -2.64 -4.86 11.56
CA THR A 105 -1.55 -5.06 10.59
C THR A 105 -0.34 -5.74 11.22
N ARG A 106 0.05 -5.30 12.42
CA ARG A 106 1.14 -5.88 13.19
C ARG A 106 0.84 -7.31 13.61
N ASP A 107 -0.36 -7.57 14.12
CA ASP A 107 -0.79 -8.91 14.56
C ASP A 107 -0.78 -9.89 13.38
N PHE A 108 -1.28 -9.46 12.20
CA PHE A 108 -1.19 -10.26 10.98
C PHE A 108 0.26 -10.59 10.61
N GLN A 109 1.15 -9.61 10.69
CA GLN A 109 2.56 -9.81 10.39
C GLN A 109 3.27 -10.72 11.41
N ASP A 110 2.89 -10.68 12.68
CA ASP A 110 3.40 -11.59 13.72
C ASP A 110 2.92 -13.03 13.48
N GLU A 111 1.67 -13.21 13.04
CA GLU A 111 1.08 -14.53 12.84
C GLU A 111 1.46 -15.18 11.50
N VAL A 112 1.35 -14.43 10.41
CA VAL A 112 1.48 -14.91 9.02
C VAL A 112 2.81 -14.49 8.40
N GLY A 113 3.27 -13.29 8.75
CA GLY A 113 4.38 -12.64 8.07
C GLY A 113 4.03 -12.28 6.61
N GLY A 114 5.08 -12.14 5.79
CA GLY A 114 4.92 -11.95 4.34
C GLY A 114 4.55 -10.53 3.89
N LEU A 115 4.14 -9.61 4.77
CA LEU A 115 4.00 -8.21 4.41
C LEU A 115 5.38 -7.61 4.14
N PHE A 116 5.63 -7.26 2.90
CA PHE A 116 6.92 -6.76 2.47
C PHE A 116 7.19 -5.31 2.94
N SER A 117 6.15 -4.48 2.89
CA SER A 117 6.20 -3.08 3.31
C SER A 117 4.84 -2.61 3.79
N PHE A 118 4.84 -1.55 4.59
CA PHE A 118 3.65 -0.79 4.95
C PHE A 118 3.67 0.58 4.29
N LEU A 119 2.59 0.96 3.62
CA LEU A 119 2.46 2.21 2.88
C LEU A 119 1.33 3.07 3.44
N CYS A 120 1.68 4.25 3.94
CA CYS A 120 0.70 5.21 4.43
C CYS A 120 0.40 6.30 3.40
N TRP A 121 -0.87 6.45 3.04
CA TRP A 121 -1.39 7.47 2.12
C TRP A 121 -2.18 8.52 2.88
N THR A 122 -2.38 9.67 2.24
CA THR A 122 -3.28 10.71 2.72
C THR A 122 -4.52 10.77 1.85
N TYR A 123 -5.68 10.87 2.46
CA TYR A 123 -6.94 11.07 1.77
C TYR A 123 -6.96 12.39 0.98
N LYS A 124 -7.53 12.35 -0.23
CA LYS A 124 -7.74 13.50 -1.10
C LYS A 124 -9.24 13.81 -1.21
N PRO A 125 -9.70 14.96 -0.68
CA PRO A 125 -11.14 15.22 -0.53
C PRO A 125 -11.84 15.69 -1.82
N TYR A 126 -11.08 16.16 -2.81
CA TYR A 126 -11.63 16.84 -3.98
C TYR A 126 -12.34 15.87 -4.91
N GLY A 127 -13.44 16.27 -5.54
CA GLY A 127 -14.15 15.41 -6.50
C GLY A 127 -14.79 14.15 -5.90
N THR A 128 -14.80 14.00 -4.58
CA THR A 128 -15.43 12.87 -3.87
C THR A 128 -16.74 13.30 -3.18
N ALA A 129 -17.62 12.35 -2.90
CA ALA A 129 -18.87 12.60 -2.17
C ALA A 129 -18.64 12.93 -0.68
N PHE A 130 -17.49 12.53 -0.12
CA PHE A 130 -17.17 12.74 1.30
C PHE A 130 -16.64 14.15 1.58
N GLY A 131 -15.96 14.78 0.61
CA GLY A 131 -15.39 16.12 0.78
C GLY A 131 -14.43 16.19 1.96
N GLY A 132 -14.36 17.34 2.63
CA GLY A 132 -13.49 17.54 3.79
C GLY A 132 -12.22 18.33 3.46
N ARG A 133 -11.14 18.08 4.21
CA ARG A 133 -9.87 18.80 4.08
C ARG A 133 -8.70 17.82 4.14
N GLU A 134 -7.64 18.14 3.40
CA GLU A 134 -6.40 17.40 3.54
C GLU A 134 -5.79 17.60 4.93
N ILE A 135 -5.16 16.56 5.46
CA ILE A 135 -4.31 16.67 6.64
C ILE A 135 -3.03 17.43 6.30
N SER A 136 -2.43 18.08 7.30
CA SER A 136 -1.16 18.79 7.09
C SER A 136 0.00 17.81 6.84
N PRO A 137 1.03 18.17 6.04
CA PRO A 137 2.23 17.36 5.88
C PRO A 137 2.89 16.99 7.22
N ARG A 138 2.86 17.89 8.19
CA ARG A 138 3.38 17.63 9.54
C ARG A 138 2.63 16.52 10.27
N GLU A 139 1.31 16.45 10.10
CA GLU A 139 0.52 15.33 10.65
C GLU A 139 0.88 14.03 9.95
N TYR A 140 0.99 14.05 8.62
CA TYR A 140 1.42 12.89 7.83
C TYR A 140 2.78 12.34 8.29
N TRP A 141 3.79 13.20 8.43
CA TRP A 141 5.13 12.78 8.90
C TRP A 141 5.11 12.21 10.32
N ARG A 142 4.26 12.74 11.20
CA ARG A 142 4.07 12.16 12.54
C ARG A 142 3.54 10.73 12.46
N TRP A 143 2.63 10.47 11.52
CA TRP A 143 2.10 9.12 11.32
C TRP A 143 3.12 8.18 10.69
N ILE A 144 3.98 8.65 9.78
CA ILE A 144 5.10 7.84 9.29
C ILE A 144 6.04 7.45 10.43
N ALA A 145 6.44 8.40 11.29
CA ALA A 145 7.28 8.12 12.45
C ALA A 145 6.61 7.15 13.43
N LEU A 146 5.32 7.33 13.69
CA LEU A 146 4.56 6.43 14.54
C LEU A 146 4.50 5.02 13.93
N SER A 147 4.16 4.88 12.65
CA SER A 147 4.12 3.59 11.96
C SER A 147 5.47 2.88 12.00
N ARG A 148 6.60 3.59 11.84
CA ARG A 148 7.94 3.02 12.01
C ARG A 148 8.18 2.46 13.41
N ILE A 149 7.74 3.15 14.45
CA ILE A 149 7.93 2.70 15.83
C ILE A 149 6.96 1.55 16.17
N PHE A 150 5.72 1.63 15.68
CA PHE A 150 4.65 0.72 16.06
C PHE A 150 4.73 -0.62 15.32
N LEU A 151 5.05 -0.59 14.02
CA LEU A 151 5.18 -1.77 13.16
C LEU A 151 6.62 -2.30 13.19
N ASP A 152 7.08 -2.70 14.38
CA ASP A 152 8.44 -3.21 14.59
C ASP A 152 8.77 -4.49 13.78
N ASN A 153 7.75 -5.17 13.26
CA ASN A 153 7.84 -6.40 12.48
C ASN A 153 7.62 -6.21 10.96
N VAL A 154 7.39 -4.98 10.48
CA VAL A 154 7.34 -4.65 9.05
C VAL A 154 8.62 -3.90 8.66
N ARG A 155 9.43 -4.52 7.80
CA ARG A 155 10.78 -4.04 7.48
C ARG A 155 10.78 -2.64 6.85
N HIS A 156 9.92 -2.43 5.87
CA HIS A 156 9.94 -1.24 5.03
C HIS A 156 8.71 -0.36 5.29
N ILE A 157 8.93 0.94 5.55
CA ILE A 157 7.87 1.93 5.66
C ILE A 157 7.94 2.83 4.43
N ARG A 158 6.86 2.84 3.66
CA ARG A 158 6.76 3.55 2.39
C ARG A 158 6.02 4.86 2.54
N THR A 159 6.57 5.91 1.95
CA THR A 159 5.91 7.22 1.81
C THR A 159 5.20 7.37 0.46
N SER A 160 4.17 8.22 0.42
CA SER A 160 3.29 8.40 -0.73
C SER A 160 3.65 9.65 -1.53
N VAL A 161 4.47 9.49 -2.57
CA VAL A 161 4.72 10.57 -3.55
C VAL A 161 3.43 10.94 -4.27
N LEU A 162 2.56 9.96 -4.56
CA LEU A 162 1.27 10.17 -5.23
C LEU A 162 0.39 11.20 -4.51
N THR A 163 0.33 11.13 -3.17
CA THR A 163 -0.58 12.00 -2.41
C THR A 163 0.14 13.20 -1.77
N GLN A 164 1.46 13.17 -1.60
CA GLN A 164 2.21 14.23 -0.91
C GLN A 164 3.23 14.97 -1.79
N ASN A 165 3.46 14.55 -3.04
CA ASN A 165 4.46 15.13 -3.94
C ASN A 165 5.84 15.24 -3.26
N GLU A 166 6.52 16.39 -3.37
CA GLU A 166 7.83 16.62 -2.75
C GLU A 166 7.82 16.46 -1.22
N GLU A 167 6.69 16.72 -0.56
CA GLU A 167 6.56 16.57 0.90
C GLU A 167 6.64 15.10 1.34
N ALA A 168 6.46 14.15 0.42
CA ALA A 168 6.69 12.73 0.68
C ALA A 168 8.16 12.47 1.06
N PHE A 169 9.11 13.13 0.38
CA PHE A 169 10.54 12.89 0.63
C PHE A 169 11.00 13.37 2.00
N ARG A 170 10.28 14.31 2.62
CA ARG A 170 10.53 14.69 4.02
C ARG A 170 10.24 13.54 4.98
N ALA A 171 9.37 12.61 4.64
CA ALA A 171 9.07 11.44 5.47
C ALA A 171 10.28 10.51 5.68
N LEU A 172 11.33 10.61 4.86
CA LEU A 172 12.60 9.90 5.06
C LEU A 172 13.25 10.27 6.40
N ASP A 173 13.18 11.55 6.79
CA ASP A 173 13.67 12.06 8.09
C ASP A 173 12.84 11.53 9.29
N TYR A 174 11.69 10.92 8.99
CA TYR A 174 10.73 10.39 9.96
C TYR A 174 10.63 8.87 9.90
N GLY A 175 11.57 8.20 9.24
CA GLY A 175 11.69 6.73 9.27
C GLY A 175 11.06 6.00 8.10
N ALA A 176 10.55 6.69 7.07
CA ALA A 176 10.32 6.04 5.78
C ALA A 176 11.67 5.67 5.14
N ASP A 177 11.71 4.55 4.43
CA ASP A 177 12.89 4.08 3.69
C ASP A 177 12.56 3.65 2.26
N ASP A 178 11.29 3.80 1.85
CA ASP A 178 10.78 3.35 0.56
C ASP A 178 9.77 4.36 -0.02
N PHE A 179 9.65 4.42 -1.34
CA PHE A 179 8.64 5.20 -2.05
C PHE A 179 8.45 4.69 -3.48
N ASP A 180 7.23 4.84 -4.01
CA ASP A 180 6.96 4.62 -5.43
C ASP A 180 6.87 5.96 -6.16
N LEU A 181 7.22 5.96 -7.45
CA LEU A 181 7.02 7.09 -8.35
C LEU A 181 5.88 6.74 -9.33
N PRO A 182 4.65 7.24 -9.09
CA PRO A 182 3.53 6.94 -9.98
C PRO A 182 3.76 7.58 -11.36
N ILE A 183 3.42 6.85 -12.42
CA ILE A 183 3.38 7.38 -13.79
C ILE A 183 1.94 7.79 -14.16
N GLU A 184 0.96 7.08 -13.61
CA GLU A 184 -0.47 7.31 -13.83
C GLU A 184 -1.27 6.82 -12.62
N ASP A 185 -2.34 7.52 -12.26
CA ASP A 185 -3.35 7.05 -11.30
C ASP A 185 -4.66 7.83 -11.50
N GLU A 186 -5.57 7.31 -12.32
CA GLU A 186 -6.79 8.04 -12.67
C GLU A 186 -7.67 8.37 -11.45
N VAL A 187 -7.73 7.46 -10.47
CA VAL A 187 -8.64 7.57 -9.32
C VAL A 187 -8.23 8.71 -8.41
N THR A 188 -6.96 8.77 -8.02
CA THR A 188 -6.42 9.81 -7.13
C THR A 188 -6.24 11.12 -7.88
N GLN A 189 -5.95 11.10 -9.19
CA GLN A 189 -5.95 12.32 -10.02
C GLN A 189 -7.35 12.95 -10.11
N LYS A 190 -8.41 12.15 -10.27
CA LYS A 190 -9.81 12.62 -10.14
C LYS A 190 -10.09 13.20 -8.75
N ALA A 191 -9.40 12.67 -7.72
CA ALA A 191 -9.45 13.19 -6.36
C ALA A 191 -8.57 14.43 -6.12
N GLY A 192 -7.86 14.94 -7.13
CA GLY A 192 -7.06 16.17 -7.07
C GLY A 192 -5.55 15.97 -6.87
N ALA A 193 -5.05 14.73 -6.84
CA ALA A 193 -3.61 14.49 -6.89
C ALA A 193 -3.00 14.94 -8.22
N ARG A 194 -1.74 15.35 -8.18
CA ARG A 194 -0.95 15.69 -9.36
C ARG A 194 0.22 14.73 -9.44
N ILE A 195 0.52 14.26 -10.64
CA ILE A 195 1.65 13.39 -10.91
C ILE A 195 2.68 14.20 -11.68
N ASP A 196 3.91 14.23 -11.19
CA ASP A 196 5.05 14.78 -11.90
C ASP A 196 5.79 13.65 -12.62
N LEU A 197 6.01 13.82 -13.92
CA LEU A 197 6.66 12.84 -14.78
C LEU A 197 8.16 13.12 -14.96
N ASP A 198 8.67 14.24 -14.42
CA ASP A 198 10.11 14.49 -14.35
C ASP A 198 10.74 13.67 -13.22
N LEU A 199 10.95 12.38 -13.49
CA LEU A 199 11.48 11.43 -12.53
C LEU A 199 12.88 11.82 -12.03
N GLU A 200 13.71 12.46 -12.85
CA GLU A 200 15.04 12.89 -12.42
C GLU A 200 14.95 14.08 -11.45
N ALA A 201 14.05 15.03 -11.70
CA ALA A 201 13.79 16.12 -10.78
C ALA A 201 13.27 15.61 -9.43
N LEU A 202 12.32 14.67 -9.45
CA LEU A 202 11.80 14.02 -8.24
C LEU A 202 12.92 13.31 -7.46
N LEU A 203 13.74 12.50 -8.13
CA LEU A 203 14.84 11.76 -7.49
C LEU A 203 15.97 12.68 -6.99
N ALA A 204 16.09 13.89 -7.53
CA ALA A 204 17.03 14.88 -7.01
C ALA A 204 16.62 15.43 -5.64
N VAL A 205 15.33 15.38 -5.26
CA VAL A 205 14.85 15.85 -3.95
C VAL A 205 15.47 15.07 -2.78
N PRO A 206 15.29 13.73 -2.67
CA PRO A 206 15.89 12.95 -1.58
C PRO A 206 17.42 12.98 -1.59
N ARG A 207 18.06 13.06 -2.77
CA ARG A 207 19.52 13.25 -2.88
C ARG A 207 19.98 14.57 -2.25
N ARG A 208 19.25 15.67 -2.46
CA ARG A 208 19.54 16.97 -1.81
C ARG A 208 19.31 16.93 -0.29
N LEU A 209 18.43 16.05 0.18
CA LEU A 209 18.23 15.80 1.62
C LEU A 209 19.35 14.95 2.22
N GLY A 210 20.27 14.41 1.42
CA GLY A 210 21.41 13.62 1.88
C GLY A 210 21.18 12.11 1.87
N TYR A 211 20.12 11.63 1.24
CA TYR A 211 19.85 10.20 1.10
C TYR A 211 20.43 9.63 -0.19
N ASP A 212 20.98 8.42 -0.08
CA ASP A 212 21.32 7.60 -1.24
C ASP A 212 20.05 6.94 -1.77
N VAL A 213 19.79 7.12 -3.07
CA VAL A 213 18.59 6.59 -3.71
C VAL A 213 18.97 5.41 -4.58
N GLU A 214 18.46 4.25 -4.21
CA GLU A 214 18.67 3.00 -4.93
C GLU A 214 17.37 2.51 -5.56
N TYR A 215 17.45 2.07 -6.82
CA TYR A 215 16.35 1.34 -7.44
C TYR A 215 16.34 -0.08 -6.90
N ARG A 216 15.34 -0.39 -6.08
CA ARG A 216 15.11 -1.76 -5.66
C ARG A 216 14.34 -2.51 -6.75
N ARG A 217 14.87 -3.65 -7.16
CA ARG A 217 14.16 -4.59 -8.03
C ARG A 217 13.18 -5.37 -7.17
N ALA A 218 11.89 -5.34 -7.50
CA ALA A 218 10.92 -6.27 -6.94
C ALA A 218 11.23 -7.65 -7.55
N GLU A 219 12.13 -8.39 -6.91
CA GLU A 219 12.55 -9.70 -7.42
C GLU A 219 11.36 -10.66 -7.42
N ARG A 220 11.28 -11.49 -8.45
CA ARG A 220 10.34 -12.60 -8.50
C ARG A 220 10.62 -13.53 -7.30
N PRO A 221 9.61 -13.93 -6.53
CA PRO A 221 9.82 -14.86 -5.43
C PRO A 221 10.56 -16.11 -5.92
N ALA A 222 11.54 -16.58 -5.14
CA ALA A 222 12.37 -17.72 -5.53
C ALA A 222 11.52 -18.96 -5.85
N ALA A 223 10.42 -19.16 -5.12
CA ALA A 223 9.45 -20.24 -5.34
C ALA A 223 8.79 -20.20 -6.72
N LEU A 224 8.74 -19.02 -7.35
CA LEU A 224 8.07 -18.80 -8.63
C LEU A 224 9.05 -18.73 -9.78
N THR A 225 10.36 -18.63 -9.52
CA THR A 225 11.37 -18.54 -10.58
C THR A 225 11.50 -19.89 -11.29
N PRO A 226 11.33 -19.98 -12.62
CA PRO A 226 11.54 -21.22 -13.36
C PRO A 226 12.97 -21.72 -13.14
N ARG A 227 13.12 -23.01 -12.83
CA ARG A 227 14.43 -23.67 -12.74
C ARG A 227 15.14 -23.70 -14.09
#